data_AF-A0A7S0Q500-F1
#
_entry.id   AF-A0A7S0Q500-F1
#
_cell.length_a   1.000
_cell.length_b   1.000
_cell.length_c   1.000
_cell.angle_alpha   90.00
_cell.angle_beta   90.00
_cell.angle_gamma   90.00
#
_symmetry.space_group_name_H-M   'P 1'
#
loop_
_entity.id
_entity.type
_entity.pdbx_description
1 polymer ?
#
loop_
_entity_poly.entity_id
_entity_poly.type
_entity_poly.pdbx_seq_one_letter_code
_entity_poly.pdbx_strand_id
1 'polypeptide(L)'
;MVPASKKMIDYLEGDVVTECTKQMAHKWEGCRVPFGVDNKAFQLSAAKGRSSADRLDDLVRELFYLVLKYNFIFWFYWLSSEDNLLAYLLSRPNGEADFLR
;
A
#
# COMPACT_ATOMS: atom_id res chain seq x y z
N MET A 1 9.98 18.61 -11.06
CA MET A 1 8.51 18.66 -11.27
C MET A 1 8.04 17.23 -11.59
N VAL A 2 7.22 16.62 -10.73
CA VAL A 2 6.66 15.27 -11.00
C VAL A 2 5.42 15.44 -11.88
N PRO A 3 5.27 14.69 -13.00
CA PRO A 3 4.12 14.83 -13.89
C PRO A 3 2.80 14.58 -13.16
N ALA A 4 1.75 15.34 -13.52
CA ALA A 4 0.45 15.30 -12.86
C ALA A 4 -0.19 13.89 -12.85
N SER A 5 0.04 13.09 -13.90
CA SER A 5 -0.41 11.69 -13.97
C SER A 5 0.25 10.80 -12.92
N LYS A 6 1.57 10.96 -12.69
CA LYS A 6 2.30 10.20 -11.66
C LYS A 6 1.86 10.55 -10.23
N LYS A 7 1.41 11.79 -10.02
CA LYS A 7 0.81 12.24 -8.75
C LYS A 7 -0.58 11.65 -8.48
N MET A 8 -1.21 11.01 -9.44
CA MET A 8 -2.49 10.34 -9.22
C MET A 8 -2.29 8.84 -9.02
N ILE A 9 -1.37 8.26 -9.78
CA ILE A 9 -0.97 6.86 -9.62
C ILE A 9 -0.43 6.60 -8.22
N ASP A 10 0.38 7.51 -7.67
CA ASP A 10 0.97 7.30 -6.36
C ASP A 10 -0.06 7.24 -5.22
N TYR A 11 -1.13 8.01 -5.34
CA TYR A 11 -2.27 7.97 -4.44
C TYR A 11 -3.08 6.69 -4.61
N LEU A 12 -3.40 6.29 -5.85
CA LEU A 12 -4.17 5.07 -6.11
C LEU A 12 -3.46 3.82 -5.59
N GLU A 13 -2.15 3.71 -5.79
CA GLU A 13 -1.36 2.61 -5.25
C GLU A 13 -1.37 2.61 -3.71
N GLY A 14 -1.30 3.78 -3.08
CA GLY A 14 -1.42 3.92 -1.62
C GLY A 14 -2.82 3.59 -1.09
N ASP A 15 -3.86 3.96 -1.83
CA ASP A 15 -5.26 3.68 -1.49
C ASP A 15 -5.55 2.17 -1.50
N VAL A 16 -4.98 1.44 -2.47
CA VAL A 16 -5.05 -0.03 -2.50
C VAL A 16 -4.43 -0.66 -1.26
N VAL A 17 -3.32 -0.10 -0.74
CA VAL A 17 -2.72 -0.57 0.53
C VAL A 17 -3.69 -0.36 1.69
N THR A 18 -4.32 0.81 1.76
CA THR A 18 -5.29 1.15 2.81
C THR A 18 -6.52 0.24 2.76
N GLU A 19 -7.09 0.00 1.59
CA GLU A 19 -8.23 -0.91 1.41
C GLU A 19 -7.89 -2.36 1.76
N CYS A 20 -6.74 -2.86 1.33
CA CYS A 20 -6.24 -4.18 1.73
C CYS A 20 -6.13 -4.27 3.26
N THR A 21 -5.61 -3.23 3.89
CA THR A 21 -5.47 -3.16 5.35
C THR A 21 -6.82 -3.18 6.05
N LYS A 22 -7.82 -2.42 5.58
CA LYS A 22 -9.18 -2.43 6.14
C LYS A 22 -9.79 -3.83 6.12
N GLN A 23 -9.56 -4.58 5.05
CA GLN A 23 -10.10 -5.92 4.88
C GLN A 23 -9.35 -6.97 5.73
N MET A 24 -8.05 -6.82 5.92
CA MET A 24 -7.21 -7.88 6.50
C MET A 24 -6.76 -7.63 7.94
N ALA A 25 -6.75 -6.38 8.42
CA ALA A 25 -6.14 -6.01 9.70
C ALA A 25 -6.72 -6.72 10.92
N HIS A 26 -8.00 -7.12 10.89
CA HIS A 26 -8.61 -7.93 11.96
C HIS A 26 -7.94 -9.30 12.17
N LYS A 27 -7.09 -9.75 11.23
CA LYS A 27 -6.33 -11.00 11.31
C LYS A 27 -4.89 -10.81 11.81
N TRP A 28 -4.48 -9.58 12.10
CA TRP A 28 -3.07 -9.22 12.33
C TRP A 28 -2.75 -8.79 13.76
N GLU A 29 -3.70 -8.93 14.69
CA GLU A 29 -3.48 -8.53 16.08
C GLU A 29 -2.20 -9.14 16.67
N GLY A 30 -1.39 -8.31 17.31
CA GLY A 30 -0.10 -8.67 17.91
C GLY A 30 1.01 -9.00 16.90
N CYS A 31 0.77 -8.87 15.59
CA CYS A 31 1.72 -9.26 14.55
C CYS A 31 2.56 -8.07 14.05
N ARG A 32 3.78 -8.40 13.61
CA ARG A 32 4.57 -7.55 12.70
C ARG A 32 4.31 -8.01 11.27
N VAL A 33 3.57 -7.21 10.51
CA VAL A 33 3.09 -7.57 9.17
C VAL A 33 4.10 -7.11 8.12
N PRO A 34 4.87 -8.02 7.48
CA PRO A 34 5.69 -7.64 6.34
C PRO A 34 4.77 -7.22 5.19
N PHE A 35 5.00 -6.05 4.63
CA PHE A 35 4.14 -5.50 3.57
C PHE A 35 5.00 -4.96 2.42
N GLY A 36 4.92 -5.63 1.27
CA GLY A 36 5.65 -5.26 0.06
C GLY A 36 4.94 -4.14 -0.70
N VAL A 37 5.68 -3.12 -1.12
CA VAL A 37 5.14 -2.00 -1.91
C VAL A 37 6.13 -1.66 -3.02
N ASP A 38 5.64 -1.46 -4.23
CA ASP A 38 6.41 -1.06 -5.42
C ASP A 38 6.31 0.46 -5.73
N ASN A 39 5.66 1.20 -4.84
CA ASN A 39 5.61 2.66 -4.84
C ASN A 39 6.56 3.28 -3.81
N LYS A 40 7.65 3.88 -4.29
CA LYS A 40 8.66 4.51 -3.41
C LYS A 40 8.10 5.72 -2.64
N ALA A 41 7.25 6.54 -3.25
CA ALA A 41 6.74 7.74 -2.60
C ALA A 41 5.85 7.40 -1.40
N PHE A 42 4.97 6.41 -1.58
CA PHE A 42 4.13 5.90 -0.51
C PHE A 42 4.95 5.15 0.54
N GLN A 43 5.81 4.22 0.14
CA GLN A 43 6.67 3.46 1.06
C GLN A 43 7.48 4.37 1.98
N LEU A 44 8.09 5.43 1.43
CA LEU A 44 8.85 6.40 2.22
C LEU A 44 7.96 7.26 3.12
N SER A 45 6.75 7.59 2.69
CA SER A 45 5.80 8.36 3.50
C SER A 45 5.27 7.53 4.68
N ALA A 46 4.88 6.29 4.42
CA ALA A 46 4.40 5.35 5.42
C ALA A 46 5.50 4.97 6.43
N ALA A 47 6.72 4.73 5.97
CA ALA A 47 7.86 4.47 6.85
C ALA A 47 8.20 5.67 7.77
N LYS A 48 7.96 6.90 7.31
CA LYS A 48 8.14 8.12 8.12
C LYS A 48 6.92 8.47 8.97
N GLY A 49 5.76 7.86 8.72
CA GLY A 49 4.50 8.20 9.35
C GLY A 49 3.93 9.57 8.95
N ARG A 50 4.41 10.19 7.86
CA ARG A 50 3.91 11.49 7.35
C ARG A 50 4.31 11.72 5.89
N SER A 51 3.56 12.59 5.21
CA SER A 51 3.93 13.12 3.89
C SER A 51 3.78 14.64 3.82
N SER A 52 4.53 15.29 2.93
CA SER A 52 4.31 16.72 2.62
C SER A 52 3.27 16.91 1.52
N ALA A 53 2.79 15.83 0.90
CA ALA A 53 1.69 15.86 -0.03
C ALA A 53 0.42 15.47 0.73
N ASP A 54 -0.53 16.39 0.86
CA ASP A 54 -1.76 16.22 1.65
C ASP A 54 -2.46 14.88 1.35
N ARG A 55 -2.62 14.54 0.06
CA ARG A 55 -3.24 13.28 -0.37
C ARG A 55 -2.57 12.01 0.17
N LEU A 56 -1.25 12.03 0.34
CA LEU A 56 -0.51 10.89 0.89
C LEU A 56 -0.50 10.94 2.42
N ASP A 57 -0.55 12.13 3.02
CA ASP A 57 -0.62 12.29 4.47
C ASP A 57 -1.94 11.74 5.02
N ASP A 58 -3.06 11.97 4.31
CA ASP A 58 -4.37 11.42 4.65
C ASP A 58 -4.34 9.88 4.70
N LEU A 59 -3.77 9.23 3.69
CA LEU A 59 -3.63 7.76 3.64
C LEU A 59 -2.74 7.24 4.78
N VAL A 60 -1.63 7.92 5.07
CA VAL A 60 -0.71 7.51 6.15
C VAL A 60 -1.38 7.64 7.51
N ARG A 61 -2.19 8.68 7.75
CA ARG A 61 -2.99 8.83 8.98
C ARG A 61 -4.03 7.73 9.12
N GLU A 62 -4.69 7.36 8.03
CA GLU A 62 -5.66 6.28 8.02
C GLU A 62 -5.01 4.92 8.34
N LEU A 63 -3.87 4.62 7.73
CA LEU A 63 -3.09 3.42 8.08
C LEU A 63 -2.67 3.42 9.55
N PHE A 64 -2.25 4.57 10.08
CA PHE A 64 -1.89 4.68 11.49
C PHE A 64 -3.08 4.42 12.41
N TYR A 65 -4.26 4.94 12.07
CA TYR A 65 -5.49 4.60 12.78
C TYR A 65 -5.78 3.10 12.77
N LEU A 66 -5.62 2.43 11.63
CA LEU A 66 -5.85 0.97 11.51
C LEU A 66 -4.85 0.17 12.35
N VAL A 67 -3.58 0.56 12.35
CA VAL A 67 -2.52 -0.01 13.20
C VAL A 67 -2.91 0.04 14.68
N LEU A 68 -3.40 1.19 15.15
CA LEU A 68 -3.85 1.34 16.53
C LEU A 68 -5.12 0.55 16.81
N LYS A 69 -6.10 0.60 15.90
CA LYS A 69 -7.40 -0.06 16.06
C LYS A 69 -7.28 -1.57 16.17
N TYR A 70 -6.39 -2.19 15.39
CA TYR A 70 -6.23 -3.64 15.32
C TYR A 70 -4.94 -4.15 15.98
N ASN A 71 -4.19 -3.27 16.65
CA ASN A 71 -3.00 -3.58 17.44
C ASN A 71 -1.96 -4.43 16.66
N PHE A 72 -1.49 -3.92 15.54
CA PHE A 72 -0.43 -4.56 14.72
C PHE A 72 0.59 -3.50 14.27
N ILE A 73 1.75 -3.92 13.76
CA ILE A 73 2.71 -2.99 13.16
C ILE A 73 3.06 -3.40 11.73
N PHE A 74 3.18 -2.42 10.84
CA PHE A 74 3.71 -2.65 9.50
C PHE A 74 5.23 -2.80 9.53
N TRP A 75 5.73 -3.68 8.66
CA TRP A 75 7.12 -3.72 8.24
C TRP A 75 7.17 -3.60 6.71
N PHE A 76 7.19 -2.35 6.24
CA PHE A 76 7.26 -2.07 4.81
C PHE A 76 8.62 -2.46 4.23
N TYR A 77 8.59 -3.10 3.07
CA TYR A 77 9.77 -3.38 2.26
C TYR A 77 9.50 -3.08 0.79
N TRP A 78 10.58 -2.80 0.06
CA TRP A 78 10.50 -2.58 -1.38
C TRP A 78 10.23 -3.91 -2.09
N LEU A 79 9.20 -3.95 -2.93
CA LEU A 79 8.91 -5.10 -3.78
C LEU A 79 9.25 -4.73 -5.23
N SER A 80 10.11 -5.53 -5.87
CA SER A 80 10.45 -5.29 -7.28
C SER A 80 9.23 -5.57 -8.17
N SER A 81 9.16 -4.97 -9.35
CA SER A 81 8.07 -5.24 -10.29
C SER A 81 8.03 -6.70 -10.74
N GLU A 82 9.19 -7.37 -10.77
CA GLU A 82 9.33 -8.79 -11.10
C GLU A 82 8.71 -9.66 -10.00
N ASP A 83 8.96 -9.34 -8.74
CA ASP A 83 8.39 -10.05 -7.58
C ASP A 83 6.91 -9.68 -7.34
N ASN A 84 6.46 -8.52 -7.82
CA ASN A 84 5.08 -8.04 -7.70
C ASN A 84 4.16 -8.56 -8.83
N LEU A 85 4.62 -9.53 -9.64
CA LEU A 85 3.91 -9.99 -10.83
C LEU A 85 2.45 -10.41 -10.54
N LEU A 86 2.23 -11.17 -9.48
CA LEU A 86 0.90 -11.70 -9.15
C LEU A 86 -0.10 -10.60 -8.82
N ALA A 87 0.28 -9.66 -7.95
CA ALA A 87 -0.59 -8.53 -7.60
C ALA A 87 -0.78 -7.59 -8.80
N TYR A 88 0.28 -7.40 -9.60
CA TYR A 88 0.21 -6.64 -10.83
C TYR A 88 -0.78 -7.26 -11.83
N LEU A 89 -0.74 -8.57 -12.05
CA LEU A 89 -1.69 -9.26 -12.92
C LEU A 89 -3.13 -9.07 -12.44
N LEU A 90 -3.40 -9.34 -11.16
CA LEU A 90 -4.72 -9.16 -10.55
C LEU A 90 -5.25 -7.72 -10.64
N SER A 91 -4.37 -6.71 -10.63
CA SER A 91 -4.76 -5.30 -10.73
C SER A 91 -5.24 -4.87 -12.12
N ARG A 92 -5.02 -5.68 -13.16
CA ARG A 92 -5.38 -5.35 -14.55
C ARG A 92 -6.86 -5.62 -14.84
N PRO A 93 -7.48 -4.90 -15.78
CA PRO A 93 -8.79 -5.28 -16.31
C PRO A 93 -8.75 -6.71 -16.86
N ASN A 94 -9.62 -7.60 -16.38
CA ASN A 94 -9.65 -9.05 -16.67
C ASN A 94 -8.41 -9.84 -16.18
N GLY A 95 -7.63 -9.28 -15.26
CA GLY A 95 -6.38 -9.85 -14.77
C GLY A 95 -6.50 -11.19 -14.03
N GLU A 96 -7.69 -11.54 -13.57
CA GLU A 96 -7.96 -12.84 -12.92
C GLU A 96 -7.64 -14.02 -13.82
N ALA A 97 -7.96 -13.93 -15.12
CA ALA A 97 -7.68 -15.00 -16.08
C ALA A 97 -6.18 -15.23 -16.28
N ASP A 98 -5.38 -14.17 -16.21
CA ASP A 98 -3.92 -14.27 -16.32
C ASP A 98 -3.27 -14.68 -14.99
N PHE A 99 -3.89 -14.35 -13.86
CA PHE A 99 -3.45 -14.79 -12.53
C PHE A 99 -3.68 -16.29 -12.28
N LEU A 100 -4.78 -16.86 -12.83
CA LEU A 100 -5.16 -18.26 -12.62
C LEU A 100 -4.48 -19.25 -13.59
N ARG A 101 -3.60 -18.79 -14.48
CA ARG A 101 -2.83 -19.65 -15.40
C ARG A 101 -1.49 -20.08 -14.80
#